data_AF-A0A924FB20-F1
#
_entry.id   AF-A0A924FB20-F1
#
_cell.length_a   1.000
_cell.length_b   1.000
_cell.length_c   1.000
_cell.angle_alpha   90.00
_cell.angle_beta   90.00
_cell.angle_gamma   90.00
#
_symmetry.space_group_name_H-M   'P 1'
#
loop_
_entity.id
_entity.type
_entity.pdbx_description
1 polymer ?
#
loop_
_entity_poly.entity_id
_entity_poly.type
_entity_poly.pdbx_seq_one_letter_code
_entity_poly.pdbx_strand_id
1 'polypeptide(L)'
;MSFSHSLCIYLKVGCWLLFYTLPVSLCAQKIDNLRHDPFGNDIVLAYDLTGTLPSQQFLVKATCQNGAQIIDLQTTEGNGIGRVRGGSGRQIVWHVLRDMPELVGDNVTFTVTAVLLQEQRDSPALVSAIPISLSDRKASLFNELTALTDTYLEQVYNEYTAFKTFGERAFESRSDLQRIDQQVTRTNEAYEKLLQNKEPFKQRIRSLWGNEKLNADADLFFSRSLDQMHRSFLLPFNDTLKRINDVASGKLKTRERNELIARIKIELDIRTSQLREEIDSVKGDAKGFYANLYQ
;
A
#
# COMPACT_ATOMS: atom_id res chain seq x y z
N MET A 1 71.67 51.07 -29.71
CA MET A 1 70.40 50.97 -28.96
C MET A 1 69.49 50.02 -29.71
N SER A 2 69.50 48.74 -29.34
CA SER A 2 68.61 47.71 -29.90
C SER A 2 68.11 46.86 -28.74
N PHE A 3 66.82 46.96 -28.44
CA PHE A 3 66.10 46.02 -27.61
C PHE A 3 64.77 45.76 -28.30
N SER A 4 64.42 44.48 -28.37
CA SER A 4 63.09 43.90 -28.56
C SER A 4 63.15 42.88 -29.67
N HIS A 5 63.24 41.59 -29.30
CA HIS A 5 62.74 40.40 -30.00
C HIS A 5 63.14 39.17 -29.16
N SER A 6 62.57 38.98 -27.96
CA SER A 6 62.73 37.72 -27.22
C SER A 6 61.56 37.34 -26.30
N LEU A 7 60.45 38.09 -26.27
CA LEU A 7 59.39 37.87 -25.29
C LEU A 7 58.08 37.23 -25.81
N CYS A 8 58.04 36.73 -27.06
CA CYS A 8 56.79 36.25 -27.67
C CYS A 8 56.62 34.71 -27.69
N ILE A 9 57.67 33.93 -27.37
CA ILE A 9 57.63 32.47 -27.51
C ILE A 9 57.23 31.76 -26.19
N TYR A 10 57.46 32.37 -25.03
CA TYR A 10 57.21 31.70 -23.74
C TYR A 10 55.74 31.72 -23.27
N LEU A 11 54.87 32.55 -23.85
CA LEU A 11 53.46 32.61 -23.44
C LEU A 11 52.55 31.57 -24.11
N LYS A 12 52.97 30.94 -25.22
CA LYS A 12 52.16 29.93 -25.93
C LYS A 12 52.34 28.50 -25.41
N VAL A 13 53.44 28.21 -24.72
CA VAL A 13 53.74 26.86 -24.20
C VAL A 13 53.15 26.64 -22.79
N GLY A 14 52.98 27.71 -22.00
CA GLY A 14 52.39 27.63 -20.65
C GLY A 14 50.88 27.36 -20.62
N CYS A 15 50.15 27.67 -21.70
CA CYS A 15 48.69 27.48 -21.76
C CYS A 15 48.27 26.04 -22.14
N TRP A 16 49.18 25.22 -22.68
CA TRP A 16 48.88 23.83 -23.06
C TRP A 16 49.06 22.83 -21.92
N LEU A 17 49.80 23.18 -20.86
CA LEU A 17 50.04 22.30 -19.72
C LEU A 17 49.01 22.45 -18.58
N LEU A 18 48.18 23.49 -18.60
CA LEU A 18 47.15 23.75 -17.58
C LEU A 18 45.78 23.11 -17.88
N PHE A 19 45.62 22.46 -19.05
CA PHE A 19 44.37 21.79 -19.44
C PHE A 19 44.35 20.28 -19.18
N TYR A 20 45.45 19.68 -18.68
CA TYR A 20 45.58 18.23 -18.52
C TYR A 20 45.35 17.68 -17.11
N THR A 21 44.98 18.52 -16.13
CA THR A 21 44.71 18.09 -14.76
C THR A 21 43.29 18.44 -14.29
N LEU A 22 42.31 18.48 -15.20
CA LEU A 22 40.92 18.40 -14.76
C LEU A 22 40.69 16.97 -14.26
N PRO A 23 40.36 16.77 -12.96
CA PRO A 23 39.99 15.46 -12.48
C PRO A 23 38.75 15.04 -13.25
N VAL A 24 38.92 14.07 -14.15
CA VAL A 24 37.80 13.36 -14.75
C VAL A 24 37.19 12.59 -13.59
N SER A 25 36.22 13.21 -12.91
CA SER A 25 35.38 12.54 -11.94
C SER A 25 34.62 11.47 -12.71
N LEU A 26 35.23 10.29 -12.78
CA LEU A 26 34.57 9.07 -13.19
C LEU A 26 33.46 8.85 -12.16
N CYS A 27 32.26 9.36 -12.45
CA CYS A 27 31.07 9.03 -11.70
C CYS A 27 30.86 7.52 -11.88
N ALA A 28 31.35 6.74 -10.92
CA ALA A 28 31.04 5.34 -10.84
C ALA A 28 29.51 5.21 -10.69
N GLN A 29 28.91 4.37 -11.52
CA GLN A 29 27.49 4.05 -11.42
C GLN A 29 27.21 3.47 -10.04
N LYS A 30 26.15 3.94 -9.40
CA LYS A 30 25.85 3.58 -8.02
C LYS A 30 24.36 3.38 -7.79
N ILE A 31 24.03 2.38 -6.99
CA ILE A 31 22.72 2.24 -6.36
C ILE A 31 22.78 2.98 -5.02
N ASP A 32 21.95 4.01 -4.88
CA ASP A 32 21.83 4.84 -3.70
C ASP A 32 20.45 4.69 -3.05
N ASN A 33 20.33 5.09 -1.79
CA ASN A 33 19.06 5.21 -1.06
C ASN A 33 18.19 3.95 -1.08
N LEU A 34 18.81 2.75 -1.10
CA LEU A 34 18.11 1.49 -1.02
C LEU A 34 17.43 1.37 0.36
N ARG A 35 16.11 1.32 0.34
CA ARG A 35 15.24 1.09 1.50
C ARG A 35 14.23 0.00 1.17
N HIS A 36 13.67 -0.60 2.21
CA HIS A 36 12.64 -1.61 2.07
C HIS A 36 11.55 -1.35 3.10
N ASP A 37 10.31 -1.52 2.68
CA ASP A 37 9.13 -1.34 3.54
C ASP A 37 8.18 -2.53 3.33
N PRO A 38 7.66 -3.15 4.41
CA PRO A 38 6.61 -4.15 4.28
C PRO A 38 5.31 -3.47 3.83
N PHE A 39 4.60 -4.12 2.90
CA PHE A 39 3.31 -3.65 2.38
C PHE A 39 2.34 -4.83 2.26
N GLY A 40 1.52 -5.05 3.29
CA GLY A 40 0.64 -6.21 3.36
C GLY A 40 1.45 -7.52 3.34
N ASN A 41 1.25 -8.32 2.29
CA ASN A 41 1.98 -9.59 2.06
C ASN A 41 3.19 -9.41 1.13
N ASP A 42 3.49 -8.18 0.74
CA ASP A 42 4.56 -7.83 -0.19
C ASP A 42 5.65 -7.04 0.51
N ILE A 43 6.81 -6.92 -0.14
CA ILE A 43 7.91 -6.05 0.30
C ILE A 43 8.25 -5.09 -0.83
N VAL A 44 8.28 -3.79 -0.52
CA VAL A 44 8.63 -2.74 -1.48
C VAL A 44 10.08 -2.35 -1.26
N LEU A 45 10.95 -2.60 -2.25
CA LEU A 45 12.31 -2.11 -2.29
C LEU A 45 12.35 -0.81 -3.10
N ALA A 46 12.81 0.29 -2.53
CA ALA A 46 12.96 1.56 -3.22
C ALA A 46 14.43 2.01 -3.26
N TYR A 47 14.92 2.48 -4.40
CA TYR A 47 16.31 2.90 -4.59
C TYR A 47 16.47 3.94 -5.70
N ASP A 48 17.66 4.53 -5.79
CA ASP A 48 18.07 5.44 -6.86
C ASP A 48 19.24 4.84 -7.64
N LEU A 49 19.23 4.97 -8.96
CA LEU A 49 20.34 4.54 -9.82
C LEU A 49 21.03 5.78 -10.39
N THR A 50 22.15 6.18 -9.79
CA THR A 50 22.86 7.44 -10.05
C THR A 50 24.18 7.19 -10.79
N GLY A 51 24.81 8.26 -11.29
CA GLY A 51 26.08 8.16 -12.02
C GLY A 51 25.96 7.51 -13.41
N THR A 52 24.77 7.54 -14.03
CA THR A 52 24.49 6.91 -15.32
C THR A 52 24.34 7.93 -16.45
N LEU A 53 24.67 7.55 -17.68
CA LEU A 53 24.33 8.34 -18.87
C LEU A 53 22.86 8.06 -19.31
N PRO A 54 22.15 9.04 -19.91
CA PRO A 54 20.76 8.86 -20.34
C PRO A 54 20.51 7.73 -21.35
N SER A 55 21.53 7.38 -22.13
CA SER A 55 21.48 6.29 -23.12
C SER A 55 21.72 4.90 -22.53
N GLN A 56 22.21 4.80 -21.30
CA GLN A 56 22.54 3.51 -20.68
C GLN A 56 21.29 2.79 -20.19
N GLN A 57 21.23 1.48 -20.45
CA GLN A 57 20.25 0.58 -19.87
C GLN A 57 20.93 -0.44 -18.97
N PHE A 58 20.23 -0.83 -17.92
CA PHE A 58 20.72 -1.74 -16.90
C PHE A 58 19.76 -2.91 -16.77
N LEU A 59 20.28 -4.11 -16.60
CA LEU A 59 19.54 -5.23 -16.11
C LEU A 59 19.64 -5.24 -14.58
N VAL A 60 18.53 -4.95 -13.92
CA VAL A 60 18.42 -4.97 -12.47
C VAL A 60 17.80 -6.28 -11.99
N LYS A 61 18.44 -6.88 -11.00
CA LYS A 61 17.98 -8.06 -10.27
C LYS A 61 17.95 -7.75 -8.77
N ALA A 62 17.08 -8.43 -8.05
CA ALA A 62 17.02 -8.34 -6.60
C ALA A 62 17.06 -9.74 -5.98
N THR A 63 17.75 -9.85 -4.85
CA THR A 63 17.87 -11.09 -4.06
C THR A 63 17.56 -10.79 -2.60
N CYS A 64 16.98 -11.76 -1.91
CA CYS A 64 16.74 -11.76 -0.48
C CYS A 64 17.66 -12.79 0.16
N GLN A 65 18.39 -12.41 1.21
CA GLN A 65 19.17 -13.33 2.01
C GLN A 65 18.53 -13.46 3.40
N ASN A 66 18.21 -14.69 3.79
CA ASN A 66 17.73 -15.02 5.12
C ASN A 66 18.65 -16.09 5.73
N GLY A 67 19.54 -15.67 6.63
CA GLY A 67 20.61 -16.52 7.14
C GLY A 67 21.58 -16.96 6.02
N ALA A 68 21.68 -18.28 5.80
CA ALA A 68 22.55 -18.85 4.76
C ALA A 68 21.87 -18.99 3.39
N GLN A 69 20.54 -18.81 3.32
CA GLN A 69 19.79 -18.98 2.08
C GLN A 69 19.74 -17.67 1.30
N ILE A 70 20.14 -17.71 0.03
CA ILE A 70 19.95 -16.61 -0.93
C ILE A 70 18.82 -17.01 -1.87
N ILE A 71 17.85 -16.11 -2.02
CA ILE A 71 16.61 -16.33 -2.76
C ILE A 71 16.52 -15.24 -3.81
N ASP A 72 16.47 -15.64 -5.08
CA ASP A 72 16.19 -14.73 -6.18
C ASP A 72 14.71 -14.33 -6.13
N LEU A 73 14.43 -13.04 -6.19
CA LEU A 73 13.06 -12.53 -6.22
C LEU A 73 12.49 -12.78 -7.62
N GLN A 74 11.64 -13.80 -7.75
CA GLN A 74 11.06 -14.22 -9.04
C GLN A 74 9.76 -13.48 -9.33
N THR A 75 8.91 -13.29 -8.31
CA THR A 75 7.61 -12.63 -8.45
C THR A 75 7.69 -11.16 -8.05
N THR A 76 8.26 -10.36 -8.95
CA THR A 76 8.43 -8.91 -8.75
C THR A 76 7.66 -8.07 -9.74
N GLU A 77 7.19 -6.91 -9.31
CA GLU A 77 6.70 -5.83 -10.17
C GLU A 77 7.35 -4.48 -9.86
N GLY A 78 7.01 -3.44 -10.63
CA GLY A 78 7.51 -2.08 -10.43
C GLY A 78 8.45 -1.58 -11.53
N ASN A 79 8.93 -0.34 -11.38
CA ASN A 79 9.75 0.36 -12.37
C ASN A 79 11.28 0.23 -12.10
N GLY A 80 11.66 -0.60 -11.12
CA GLY A 80 13.02 -0.80 -10.63
C GLY A 80 13.60 -2.20 -10.81
N ILE A 81 12.93 -3.10 -11.55
CA ILE A 81 13.40 -4.48 -11.79
C ILE A 81 13.43 -4.79 -13.28
N GLY A 82 14.33 -5.67 -13.72
CA GLY A 82 14.50 -5.99 -15.13
C GLY A 82 15.26 -4.89 -15.89
N ARG A 83 14.84 -4.57 -17.12
CA ARG A 83 15.53 -3.55 -17.94
C ARG A 83 15.11 -2.14 -17.52
N VAL A 84 16.02 -1.39 -16.91
CA VAL A 84 15.77 -0.03 -16.42
C VAL A 84 16.80 0.97 -16.94
N ARG A 85 16.45 2.26 -16.95
CA ARG A 85 17.41 3.36 -17.12
C ARG A 85 17.79 3.93 -15.76
N GLY A 86 18.86 4.71 -15.71
CA GLY A 86 19.19 5.50 -14.52
C GLY A 86 18.08 6.47 -14.10
N GLY A 87 18.18 6.98 -12.88
CA GLY A 87 17.22 7.90 -12.27
C GLY A 87 16.83 7.50 -10.85
N SER A 88 16.14 8.42 -10.18
CA SER A 88 15.66 8.25 -8.81
C SER A 88 14.26 7.64 -8.74
N GLY A 89 13.89 7.12 -7.57
CA GLY A 89 12.54 6.62 -7.30
C GLY A 89 12.22 5.31 -8.00
N ARG A 90 13.21 4.42 -8.11
CA ARG A 90 13.00 3.06 -8.59
C ARG A 90 12.38 2.22 -7.49
N GLN A 91 11.36 1.44 -7.84
CA GLN A 91 10.62 0.59 -6.92
C GLN A 91 10.50 -0.83 -7.47
N ILE A 92 10.73 -1.80 -6.60
CA ILE A 92 10.54 -3.22 -6.81
C ILE A 92 9.54 -3.68 -5.75
N VAL A 93 8.38 -4.15 -6.16
CA VAL A 93 7.41 -4.78 -5.26
C VAL A 93 7.60 -6.29 -5.38
N TRP A 94 7.92 -6.95 -4.29
CA TRP A 94 8.13 -8.38 -4.23
C TRP A 94 6.93 -9.06 -3.56
N HIS A 95 6.30 -9.98 -4.28
CA HIS A 95 5.20 -10.78 -3.76
C HIS A 95 5.71 -11.98 -2.96
N VAL A 96 6.14 -11.71 -1.72
CA VAL A 96 6.83 -12.67 -0.85
C VAL A 96 6.14 -14.03 -0.84
N LEU A 97 4.83 -14.05 -0.63
CA LEU A 97 4.04 -15.28 -0.46
C LEU A 97 3.90 -16.13 -1.73
N ARG A 98 4.26 -15.59 -2.90
CA ARG A 98 4.28 -16.36 -4.15
C ARG A 98 5.61 -17.08 -4.38
N ASP A 99 6.70 -16.53 -3.85
CA ASP A 99 8.04 -17.13 -3.94
C ASP A 99 8.34 -18.07 -2.77
N MET A 100 7.76 -17.81 -1.59
CA MET A 100 7.90 -18.67 -0.42
C MET A 100 6.67 -18.60 0.50
N PRO A 101 6.34 -19.68 1.23
CA PRO A 101 5.14 -19.71 2.07
C PRO A 101 5.21 -18.75 3.26
N GLU A 102 6.41 -18.46 3.76
CA GLU A 102 6.62 -17.55 4.90
C GLU A 102 8.04 -16.97 4.84
N LEU A 103 8.20 -15.71 5.27
CA LEU A 103 9.49 -15.06 5.44
C LEU A 103 9.71 -14.76 6.92
N VAL A 104 10.30 -15.71 7.65
CA VAL A 104 10.65 -15.58 9.07
C VAL A 104 12.17 -15.49 9.20
N GLY A 105 12.66 -14.40 9.80
CA GLY A 105 14.07 -14.25 10.11
C GLY A 105 14.38 -12.87 10.69
N ASP A 106 15.28 -12.84 11.68
CA ASP A 106 15.67 -11.61 12.36
C ASP A 106 16.68 -10.77 11.54
N ASN A 107 17.31 -11.37 10.53
CA ASN A 107 18.35 -10.76 9.70
C ASN A 107 18.09 -10.99 8.21
N VAL A 108 16.99 -10.44 7.70
CA VAL A 108 16.69 -10.44 6.26
C VAL A 108 17.44 -9.30 5.59
N THR A 109 18.25 -9.61 4.56
CA THR A 109 19.00 -8.61 3.79
C THR A 109 18.56 -8.61 2.33
N PHE A 110 18.25 -7.43 1.81
CA PHE A 110 17.92 -7.25 0.39
C PHE A 110 19.12 -6.71 -0.37
N THR A 111 19.44 -7.35 -1.49
CA THR A 111 20.49 -6.89 -2.41
C THR A 111 19.88 -6.58 -3.77
N VAL A 112 20.13 -5.37 -4.27
CA VAL A 112 19.76 -4.97 -5.63
C VAL A 112 21.05 -4.83 -6.44
N THR A 113 21.11 -5.52 -7.58
CA THR A 113 22.28 -5.50 -8.47
C THR A 113 21.86 -4.95 -9.83
N ALA A 114 22.60 -3.97 -10.35
CA ALA A 114 22.41 -3.41 -11.68
C ALA A 114 23.62 -3.73 -12.57
N VAL A 115 23.39 -4.38 -13.71
CA VAL A 115 24.43 -4.69 -14.69
C VAL A 115 24.17 -3.88 -15.96
N LEU A 116 25.17 -3.12 -16.42
CA LEU A 116 25.06 -2.37 -17.67
C LEU A 116 24.84 -3.35 -18.84
N LEU A 117 23.77 -3.14 -19.59
CA LEU A 117 23.54 -3.83 -20.84
C LEU A 117 24.40 -3.16 -21.91
N GLN A 118 25.57 -3.72 -22.19
CA GLN A 118 26.26 -3.42 -23.44
C GLN A 118 25.39 -3.95 -24.58
N GLU A 119 25.34 -3.24 -25.71
CA GLU A 119 24.72 -3.72 -26.95
C GLU A 119 25.51 -4.92 -27.49
N GLN A 120 25.45 -6.04 -26.77
CA GLN A 120 26.08 -7.28 -27.16
C GLN A 120 25.02 -8.08 -27.92
N ARG A 121 25.16 -8.08 -29.24
CA ARG A 121 24.48 -9.04 -30.12
C ARG A 121 24.84 -10.44 -29.63
N ASP A 122 23.81 -11.26 -29.45
CA ASP A 122 23.85 -12.70 -29.19
C ASP A 122 24.40 -13.15 -27.82
N SER A 123 23.48 -13.32 -26.86
CA SER A 123 23.63 -14.30 -25.78
C SER A 123 22.31 -15.02 -25.52
N PRO A 124 22.32 -16.33 -25.22
CA PRO A 124 21.12 -17.12 -25.07
C PRO A 124 20.43 -16.82 -23.74
N ALA A 125 19.15 -16.44 -23.84
CA ALA A 125 18.09 -16.41 -22.85
C ALA A 125 18.49 -16.61 -21.36
N LEU A 126 18.95 -15.53 -20.72
CA LEU A 126 18.56 -15.28 -19.33
C LEU A 126 17.05 -15.06 -19.33
N VAL A 127 16.32 -15.91 -18.62
CA VAL A 127 14.88 -15.76 -18.37
C VAL A 127 14.66 -14.38 -17.77
N SER A 128 14.32 -13.40 -18.61
CA SER A 128 13.89 -12.10 -18.15
C SER A 128 12.56 -12.35 -17.46
N ALA A 129 12.43 -12.01 -16.18
CA ALA A 129 11.13 -11.84 -15.57
C ALA A 129 10.31 -10.99 -16.54
N ILE A 130 9.29 -11.60 -17.16
CA ILE A 130 8.47 -10.92 -18.15
C ILE A 130 7.83 -9.77 -17.38
N PRO A 131 8.09 -8.50 -17.76
CA PRO A 131 7.48 -7.38 -17.07
C PRO A 131 5.97 -7.58 -17.11
N ILE A 132 5.35 -7.63 -15.93
CA ILE A 132 3.90 -7.80 -15.77
C ILE A 132 3.21 -6.74 -16.64
N SER A 133 2.27 -7.16 -17.48
CA SER A 133 1.62 -6.23 -18.39
C SER A 133 0.84 -5.17 -17.59
N LEU A 134 0.63 -3.98 -18.16
CA LEU A 134 -0.20 -2.95 -17.52
C LEU A 134 -1.59 -3.50 -17.17
N SER A 135 -2.15 -4.35 -18.03
CA SER A 135 -3.43 -5.03 -17.82
C SER A 135 -3.40 -5.92 -16.57
N ASP A 136 -2.36 -6.73 -16.41
CA ASP A 136 -2.21 -7.63 -15.26
C ASP A 136 -2.03 -6.85 -13.95
N ARG A 137 -1.30 -5.73 -13.99
CA ARG A 137 -1.15 -4.84 -12.82
C ARG A 137 -2.47 -4.21 -12.41
N LYS A 138 -3.26 -3.75 -13.38
CA LYS A 138 -4.62 -3.22 -13.15
C LYS A 138 -5.53 -4.29 -12.55
N ALA A 139 -5.52 -5.50 -13.13
CA ALA A 139 -6.30 -6.63 -12.63
C ALA A 139 -5.90 -7.05 -11.20
N SER A 140 -4.59 -7.05 -10.90
CA SER A 140 -4.10 -7.36 -9.55
C SER A 140 -4.59 -6.34 -8.53
N LEU A 141 -4.47 -5.04 -8.81
CA LEU A 141 -4.99 -4.00 -7.93
C LEU A 141 -6.50 -4.11 -7.75
N PHE A 142 -7.23 -4.33 -8.85
CA PHE A 142 -8.69 -4.50 -8.82
C PHE A 142 -9.10 -5.64 -7.88
N ASN A 143 -8.49 -6.82 -8.04
CA ASN A 143 -8.78 -7.99 -7.21
C ASN A 143 -8.47 -7.76 -5.72
N GLU A 144 -7.35 -7.11 -5.42
CA GLU A 144 -6.95 -6.82 -4.04
C GLU A 144 -7.89 -5.81 -3.37
N LEU A 145 -8.19 -4.71 -4.07
CA LEU A 145 -9.09 -3.65 -3.60
C LEU A 145 -10.50 -4.18 -3.37
N THR A 146 -11.04 -4.92 -4.33
CA THR A 146 -12.38 -5.52 -4.23
C THR A 146 -12.46 -6.51 -3.08
N ALA A 147 -11.47 -7.40 -2.94
CA ALA A 147 -11.44 -8.37 -1.86
C ALA A 147 -11.42 -7.72 -0.47
N LEU A 148 -10.56 -6.72 -0.24
CA LEU A 148 -10.49 -6.04 1.06
C LEU A 148 -11.76 -5.22 1.36
N THR A 149 -12.27 -4.51 0.35
CA THR A 149 -13.49 -3.71 0.49
C THR A 149 -14.70 -4.59 0.77
N ASP A 150 -14.89 -5.67 0.01
CA ASP A 150 -16.02 -6.57 0.18
C ASP A 150 -15.96 -7.29 1.53
N THR A 151 -14.76 -7.69 1.97
CA THR A 151 -14.55 -8.24 3.32
C THR A 151 -14.99 -7.25 4.40
N TYR A 152 -14.60 -5.98 4.28
CA TYR A 152 -15.01 -4.95 5.22
C TYR A 152 -16.53 -4.73 5.21
N LEU A 153 -17.14 -4.55 4.04
CA LEU A 153 -18.60 -4.36 3.91
C LEU A 153 -19.41 -5.58 4.39
N GLU A 154 -18.84 -6.78 4.29
CA GLU A 154 -19.42 -7.99 4.89
C GLU A 154 -19.35 -7.93 6.43
N GLN A 155 -18.23 -7.53 7.02
CA GLN A 155 -18.15 -7.37 8.48
C GLN A 155 -19.11 -6.31 9.01
N VAL A 156 -19.26 -5.18 8.31
CA VAL A 156 -20.25 -4.14 8.63
C VAL A 156 -21.67 -4.72 8.61
N TYR A 157 -22.00 -5.54 7.61
CA TYR A 157 -23.29 -6.22 7.53
C TYR A 157 -23.51 -7.24 8.65
N ASN A 158 -22.46 -7.97 9.02
CA ASN A 158 -22.49 -8.93 10.12
C ASN A 158 -22.67 -8.23 11.46
N GLU A 159 -22.07 -7.06 11.66
CA GLU A 159 -22.29 -6.21 12.84
C GLU A 159 -23.73 -5.71 12.93
N TYR A 160 -24.29 -5.19 11.83
CA TYR A 160 -25.72 -4.88 11.74
C TYR A 160 -26.57 -6.07 12.19
N THR A 161 -26.28 -7.26 11.65
CA THR A 161 -27.04 -8.48 11.95
C THR A 161 -26.89 -8.89 13.41
N ALA A 162 -25.70 -8.75 13.98
CA ALA A 162 -25.42 -9.05 15.38
C ALA A 162 -26.20 -8.13 16.32
N PHE A 163 -26.16 -6.81 16.11
CA PHE A 163 -26.94 -5.86 16.91
C PHE A 163 -28.45 -6.08 16.76
N LYS A 164 -28.94 -6.32 15.55
CA LYS A 164 -30.37 -6.60 15.31
C LYS A 164 -30.85 -7.88 16.00
N THR A 165 -30.01 -8.92 16.00
CA THR A 165 -30.40 -10.26 16.48
C THR A 165 -30.14 -10.46 17.98
N PHE A 166 -29.09 -9.85 18.50
CA PHE A 166 -28.60 -10.08 19.87
C PHE A 166 -28.71 -8.84 20.76
N GLY A 167 -28.85 -7.64 20.20
CA GLY A 167 -28.80 -6.38 20.95
C GLY A 167 -29.80 -6.30 22.09
N GLU A 168 -31.05 -6.72 21.86
CA GLU A 168 -32.05 -6.75 22.93
C GLU A 168 -31.82 -7.84 23.98
N ARG A 169 -31.25 -8.99 23.59
CA ARG A 169 -31.00 -10.11 24.50
C ARG A 169 -29.74 -9.92 25.32
N ALA A 170 -28.80 -9.11 24.83
CA ALA A 170 -27.54 -8.83 25.48
C ALA A 170 -27.68 -8.13 26.86
N PHE A 171 -28.84 -7.54 27.17
CA PHE A 171 -29.13 -7.01 28.52
C PHE A 171 -29.27 -8.09 29.59
N GLU A 172 -29.54 -9.33 29.19
CA GLU A 172 -29.83 -10.47 30.08
C GLU A 172 -28.91 -11.67 29.82
N SER A 173 -28.32 -11.75 28.63
CA SER A 173 -27.47 -12.85 28.18
C SER A 173 -26.04 -12.38 27.97
N ARG A 174 -25.13 -12.81 28.86
CA ARG A 174 -23.69 -12.54 28.72
C ARG A 174 -23.10 -13.15 27.45
N SER A 175 -23.65 -14.27 27.00
CA SER A 175 -23.22 -14.92 25.76
C SER A 175 -23.58 -14.10 24.51
N ASP A 176 -24.75 -13.46 24.50
CA ASP A 176 -25.15 -12.58 23.41
C ASP A 176 -24.33 -11.28 23.40
N LEU A 177 -24.04 -10.73 24.57
CA LEU A 177 -23.14 -9.58 24.70
C LEU A 177 -21.74 -9.88 24.13
N GLN A 178 -21.18 -11.05 24.46
CA GLN A 178 -19.88 -11.49 23.92
C GLN A 178 -19.89 -11.66 22.40
N ARG A 179 -21.01 -12.12 21.82
CA ARG A 179 -21.13 -12.25 20.35
C ARG A 179 -21.11 -10.89 19.65
N ILE A 180 -21.78 -9.89 20.22
CA ILE A 180 -21.75 -8.52 19.69
C ILE A 180 -20.33 -7.95 19.79
N ASP A 181 -19.69 -8.07 20.95
CA ASP A 181 -18.32 -7.60 21.20
C ASP A 181 -17.29 -8.21 20.24
N GLN A 182 -17.36 -9.53 20.03
CA GLN A 182 -16.53 -10.22 19.04
C GLN A 182 -16.78 -9.71 17.61
N GLN A 183 -18.03 -9.45 17.25
CA GLN A 183 -18.35 -8.96 15.91
C GLN A 183 -17.84 -7.53 15.70
N VAL A 184 -18.03 -6.64 16.67
CA VAL A 184 -17.45 -5.28 16.67
C VAL A 184 -15.93 -5.33 16.49
N THR A 185 -15.25 -6.23 17.21
CA THR A 185 -13.81 -6.43 17.08
C THR A 185 -13.41 -6.82 15.66
N ARG A 186 -14.10 -7.78 15.04
CA ARG A 186 -13.84 -8.20 13.65
C ARG A 186 -14.08 -7.09 12.64
N THR A 187 -15.13 -6.28 12.83
CA THR A 187 -15.38 -5.12 11.95
C THR A 187 -14.26 -4.10 12.07
N ASN A 188 -13.81 -3.80 13.29
CA ASN A 188 -12.69 -2.88 13.51
C ASN A 188 -11.39 -3.40 12.89
N GLU A 189 -11.09 -4.70 12.99
CA GLU A 189 -9.93 -5.30 12.33
C GLU A 189 -10.01 -5.18 10.79
N ALA A 190 -11.19 -5.40 10.20
CA ALA A 190 -11.39 -5.25 8.76
C ALA A 190 -11.28 -3.78 8.31
N TYR A 191 -11.80 -2.85 9.12
CA TYR A 191 -11.67 -1.42 8.92
C TYR A 191 -10.20 -0.99 8.91
N GLU A 192 -9.43 -1.36 9.94
CA GLU A 192 -8.01 -1.01 10.05
C GLU A 192 -7.19 -1.55 8.88
N LYS A 193 -7.45 -2.80 8.45
CA LYS A 193 -6.80 -3.37 7.26
C LYS A 193 -7.07 -2.55 6.00
N LEU A 194 -8.32 -2.15 5.77
CA LEU A 194 -8.66 -1.34 4.59
C LEU A 194 -8.10 0.09 4.72
N LEU A 195 -8.10 0.67 5.93
CA LEU A 195 -7.55 1.99 6.22
C LEU A 195 -6.05 2.07 5.94
N GLN A 196 -5.28 1.07 6.37
CA GLN A 196 -3.83 0.99 6.11
C GLN A 196 -3.51 0.91 4.61
N ASN A 197 -4.40 0.35 3.80
CA ASN A 197 -4.23 0.22 2.35
C ASN A 197 -4.86 1.36 1.53
N LYS A 198 -5.59 2.28 2.17
CA LYS A 198 -6.31 3.40 1.52
C LYS A 198 -5.40 4.25 0.64
N GLU A 199 -4.34 4.82 1.22
CA GLU A 199 -3.44 5.71 0.47
C GLU A 199 -2.60 4.95 -0.58
N PRO A 200 -2.05 3.75 -0.29
CA PRO A 200 -1.42 2.91 -1.30
C PRO A 200 -2.33 2.58 -2.50
N PHE A 201 -3.61 2.25 -2.26
CA PHE A 201 -4.56 2.02 -3.34
C PHE A 201 -4.78 3.27 -4.19
N LYS A 202 -4.99 4.44 -3.56
CA LYS A 202 -5.15 5.71 -4.28
C LYS A 202 -3.93 6.05 -5.14
N GLN A 203 -2.72 5.83 -4.62
CA GLN A 203 -1.48 6.03 -5.38
C GLN A 203 -1.38 5.07 -6.57
N ARG A 204 -1.70 3.79 -6.38
CA ARG A 204 -1.68 2.78 -7.44
C ARG A 204 -2.72 3.08 -8.52
N ILE A 205 -3.95 3.44 -8.17
CA ILE A 205 -5.00 3.88 -9.11
C ILE A 205 -4.50 5.05 -9.95
N ARG A 206 -3.96 6.09 -9.29
CA ARG A 206 -3.40 7.27 -9.96
C ARG A 206 -2.29 6.90 -10.93
N SER A 207 -1.38 6.00 -10.54
CA SER A 207 -0.25 5.60 -11.37
C SER A 207 -0.65 4.71 -12.56
N LEU A 208 -1.65 3.84 -12.39
CA LEU A 208 -2.02 2.83 -13.38
C LEU A 208 -3.06 3.32 -14.40
N TRP A 209 -3.93 4.26 -14.02
CA TRP A 209 -4.93 4.83 -14.93
C TRP A 209 -4.58 6.24 -15.39
N GLY A 210 -3.86 7.04 -14.60
CA GLY A 210 -3.55 8.43 -14.96
C GLY A 210 -4.78 9.31 -15.21
N ASN A 211 -5.96 8.91 -14.71
CA ASN A 211 -7.24 9.55 -14.98
C ASN A 211 -7.67 10.37 -13.75
N GLU A 212 -7.77 11.69 -13.91
CA GLU A 212 -8.12 12.61 -12.82
C GLU A 212 -9.52 12.35 -12.25
N LYS A 213 -10.50 12.03 -13.12
CA LYS A 213 -11.85 11.68 -12.69
C LYS A 213 -11.84 10.42 -11.83
N LEU A 214 -11.14 9.37 -12.26
CA LEU A 214 -11.06 8.12 -11.50
C LEU A 214 -10.36 8.31 -10.14
N ASN A 215 -9.38 9.21 -10.08
CA ASN A 215 -8.74 9.57 -8.80
C ASN A 215 -9.72 10.26 -7.85
N ALA A 216 -10.52 11.20 -8.36
CA ALA A 216 -11.56 11.87 -7.57
C ALA A 216 -12.65 10.88 -7.13
N ASP A 217 -13.05 9.95 -8.01
CA ASP A 217 -13.99 8.88 -7.68
C ASP A 217 -13.42 7.97 -6.57
N ALA A 218 -12.13 7.63 -6.62
CA ALA A 218 -11.47 6.87 -5.56
C ALA A 218 -11.43 7.63 -4.22
N ASP A 219 -11.12 8.92 -4.25
CA ASP A 219 -11.15 9.79 -3.05
C ASP A 219 -12.54 9.82 -2.41
N LEU A 220 -13.57 10.06 -3.22
CA LEU A 220 -14.96 10.07 -2.78
C LEU A 220 -15.38 8.71 -2.23
N PHE A 221 -15.02 7.64 -2.93
CA PHE A 221 -15.31 6.27 -2.54
C PHE A 221 -14.75 5.97 -1.15
N PHE A 222 -13.45 6.16 -0.90
CA PHE A 222 -12.86 5.89 0.42
C PHE A 222 -13.37 6.84 1.51
N SER A 223 -13.61 8.11 1.19
CA SER A 223 -14.17 9.05 2.17
C SER A 223 -15.56 8.59 2.65
N ARG A 224 -16.39 8.06 1.74
CA ARG A 224 -17.74 7.62 2.07
C ARG A 224 -17.74 6.22 2.68
N SER A 225 -17.15 5.24 1.99
CA SER A 225 -17.22 3.83 2.37
C SER A 225 -16.43 3.53 3.64
N LEU A 226 -15.34 4.26 3.90
CA LEU A 226 -14.48 4.00 5.05
C LEU A 226 -14.65 5.07 6.13
N ASP A 227 -14.38 6.34 5.83
CA ASP A 227 -14.34 7.37 6.88
C ASP A 227 -15.74 7.68 7.42
N GLN A 228 -16.72 7.95 6.54
CA GLN A 228 -18.09 8.28 6.94
C GLN A 228 -18.81 7.06 7.53
N MET A 229 -18.72 5.89 6.89
CA MET A 229 -19.31 4.65 7.43
C MET A 229 -18.84 4.40 8.87
N HIS A 230 -17.52 4.43 9.10
CA HIS A 230 -16.97 4.16 10.42
C HIS A 230 -17.37 5.23 11.45
N ARG A 231 -17.18 6.51 11.13
CA ARG A 231 -17.41 7.60 12.09
C ARG A 231 -18.88 7.81 12.41
N SER A 232 -19.74 7.80 11.40
CA SER A 232 -21.15 8.19 11.55
C SER A 232 -22.04 7.02 11.93
N PHE A 233 -21.67 5.79 11.55
CA PHE A 233 -22.55 4.63 11.74
C PHE A 233 -21.96 3.56 12.66
N LEU A 234 -20.67 3.24 12.58
CA LEU A 234 -20.08 2.15 13.40
C LEU A 234 -19.63 2.59 14.79
N LEU A 235 -18.87 3.68 14.92
CA LEU A 235 -18.43 4.18 16.24
C LEU A 235 -19.58 4.33 17.25
N PRO A 236 -20.76 4.83 16.88
CA PRO A 236 -21.86 4.94 17.81
C PRO A 236 -22.33 3.57 18.36
N PHE A 237 -22.16 2.46 17.64
CA PHE A 237 -22.45 1.12 18.16
C PHE A 237 -21.51 0.70 19.29
N ASN A 238 -20.24 1.13 19.26
CA ASN A 238 -19.28 0.88 20.35
C ASN A 238 -19.77 1.51 21.67
N ASP A 239 -20.26 2.75 21.58
CA ASP A 239 -20.83 3.46 22.74
C ASP A 239 -22.12 2.78 23.23
N THR A 240 -22.94 2.26 22.31
CA THR A 240 -24.12 1.46 22.67
C THR A 240 -23.74 0.17 23.37
N LEU A 241 -22.76 -0.57 22.86
CA LEU A 241 -22.27 -1.81 23.45
C LEU A 241 -21.76 -1.60 24.88
N LYS A 242 -21.01 -0.52 25.11
CA LYS A 242 -20.56 -0.13 26.45
C LYS A 242 -21.73 0.07 27.42
N ARG A 243 -22.78 0.77 26.98
CA ARG A 243 -23.99 1.01 27.80
C ARG A 243 -24.78 -0.27 28.06
N ILE A 244 -24.86 -1.19 27.09
CA ILE A 244 -25.45 -2.52 27.29
C ILE A 244 -24.66 -3.29 28.35
N ASN A 245 -23.33 -3.27 28.29
CA ASN A 245 -22.47 -3.91 29.28
C ASN A 245 -22.65 -3.30 30.68
N ASP A 246 -22.76 -1.97 30.78
CA ASP A 246 -23.03 -1.29 32.06
C ASP A 246 -24.36 -1.76 32.68
N VAL A 247 -25.42 -1.88 31.86
CA VAL A 247 -26.71 -2.45 32.27
C VAL A 247 -26.58 -3.92 32.70
N ALA A 248 -25.90 -4.74 31.89
CA ALA A 248 -25.74 -6.17 32.12
C ALA A 248 -24.88 -6.47 33.36
N SER A 249 -24.02 -5.54 33.78
CA SER A 249 -23.18 -5.68 34.97
C SER A 249 -23.95 -5.68 36.30
N GLY A 250 -25.24 -5.31 36.28
CA GLY A 250 -26.09 -5.30 37.48
C GLY A 250 -25.80 -4.19 38.48
N LYS A 251 -24.98 -3.19 38.11
CA LYS A 251 -24.59 -2.08 39.00
C LYS A 251 -25.66 -0.99 39.19
N LEU A 252 -26.71 -1.00 38.38
CA LEU A 252 -27.76 0.03 38.36
C LEU A 252 -28.97 -0.35 39.22
N LYS A 253 -29.65 0.64 39.81
CA LYS A 253 -30.94 0.41 40.48
C LYS A 253 -31.98 -0.03 39.46
N THR A 254 -32.97 -0.85 39.89
CA THR A 254 -33.99 -1.42 38.98
C THR A 254 -34.69 -0.39 38.11
N ARG A 255 -35.07 0.77 38.67
CA ARG A 255 -35.73 1.84 37.92
C ARG A 255 -34.81 2.44 36.86
N GLU A 256 -33.59 2.83 37.25
CA GLU A 256 -32.57 3.39 36.35
C GLU A 256 -32.21 2.40 35.24
N ARG A 257 -32.09 1.12 35.58
CA ARG A 257 -31.85 0.01 34.64
C ARG A 257 -32.94 -0.06 33.58
N ASN A 258 -34.21 -0.08 33.98
CA ASN A 258 -35.34 -0.21 33.05
C ASN A 258 -35.46 1.01 32.13
N GLU A 259 -35.28 2.23 32.67
CA GLU A 259 -35.29 3.47 31.90
C GLU A 259 -34.13 3.54 30.89
N LEU A 260 -32.96 3.02 31.26
CA LEU A 260 -31.81 2.94 30.36
C LEU A 260 -31.99 1.89 29.26
N ILE A 261 -32.50 0.69 29.60
CA ILE A 261 -32.83 -0.36 28.62
C ILE A 261 -33.82 0.17 27.57
N ALA A 262 -34.90 0.82 27.98
CA ALA A 262 -35.90 1.36 27.07
C ALA A 262 -35.30 2.38 26.08
N ARG A 263 -34.43 3.27 26.57
CA ARG A 263 -33.72 4.24 25.73
C ARG A 263 -32.78 3.57 24.73
N ILE A 264 -31.97 2.61 25.18
CA ILE A 264 -31.03 1.90 24.31
C ILE A 264 -31.77 1.11 23.24
N LYS A 265 -32.91 0.48 23.56
CA LYS A 265 -33.71 -0.26 22.57
C LYS A 265 -34.20 0.62 21.43
N ILE A 266 -34.76 1.79 21.74
CA ILE A 266 -35.19 2.78 20.74
C ILE A 266 -34.00 3.22 19.87
N GLU A 267 -32.88 3.51 20.51
CA GLU A 267 -31.66 3.92 19.81
C GLU A 267 -31.11 2.82 18.88
N LEU A 268 -31.10 1.56 19.33
CA LEU A 268 -30.69 0.41 18.52
C LEU A 268 -31.58 0.24 17.28
N ASP A 269 -32.89 0.37 17.42
CA ASP A 269 -33.83 0.25 16.29
C ASP A 269 -33.57 1.32 15.22
N ILE A 270 -33.42 2.58 15.65
CA ILE A 270 -33.09 3.70 14.75
C ILE A 270 -31.74 3.45 14.06
N ARG A 271 -30.70 3.12 14.82
CA ARG A 271 -29.33 2.98 14.29
C ARG A 271 -29.17 1.78 13.39
N THR A 272 -29.77 0.64 13.72
CA THR A 272 -29.70 -0.54 12.87
C THR A 272 -30.45 -0.32 11.55
N SER A 273 -31.55 0.44 11.57
CA SER A 273 -32.26 0.86 10.35
C SER A 273 -31.40 1.78 9.48
N GLN A 274 -30.81 2.83 10.07
CA GLN A 274 -29.91 3.76 9.36
C GLN A 274 -28.66 3.06 8.80
N LEU A 275 -28.02 2.20 9.59
CA LEU A 275 -26.86 1.43 9.15
C LEU A 275 -27.22 0.51 7.98
N ARG A 276 -28.41 -0.11 8.00
CA ARG A 276 -28.84 -0.98 6.89
C ARG A 276 -28.95 -0.21 5.58
N GLU A 277 -29.59 0.96 5.60
CA GLU A 277 -29.73 1.82 4.43
C GLU A 277 -28.35 2.27 3.91
N GLU A 278 -27.45 2.67 4.81
CA GLU A 278 -26.09 3.08 4.41
C GLU A 278 -25.28 1.92 3.83
N ILE A 279 -25.39 0.70 4.39
CA ILE A 279 -24.73 -0.49 3.83
C ILE A 279 -25.19 -0.72 2.39
N ASP A 280 -26.50 -0.68 2.14
CA ASP A 280 -27.06 -0.93 0.81
C ASP A 280 -26.62 0.18 -0.17
N SER A 281 -26.57 1.44 0.28
CA SER A 281 -26.06 2.55 -0.54
C SER A 281 -24.56 2.42 -0.85
N VAL A 282 -23.72 2.15 0.14
CA VAL A 282 -22.26 2.03 -0.06
C VAL A 282 -21.90 0.81 -0.91
N LYS A 283 -22.65 -0.30 -0.80
CA LYS A 283 -22.52 -1.43 -1.73
C LYS A 283 -22.89 -1.04 -3.16
N GLY A 284 -23.86 -0.16 -3.35
CA GLY A 284 -24.18 0.44 -4.65
C GLY A 284 -23.01 1.25 -5.22
N ASP A 285 -22.44 2.13 -4.40
CA ASP A 285 -21.29 2.95 -4.78
C ASP A 285 -20.05 2.11 -5.09
N ALA A 286 -19.77 1.07 -4.29
CA ALA A 286 -18.67 0.14 -4.54
C ALA A 286 -18.80 -0.53 -5.91
N LYS A 287 -19.99 -1.03 -6.25
CA LYS A 287 -20.26 -1.61 -7.58
C LYS A 287 -20.03 -0.62 -8.71
N GLY A 288 -20.50 0.63 -8.54
CA GLY A 288 -20.29 1.69 -9.53
C GLY A 288 -18.81 2.03 -9.72
N PHE A 289 -18.08 2.13 -8.61
CA PHE A 289 -16.64 2.38 -8.62
C PHE A 289 -15.84 1.24 -9.26
N TYR A 290 -16.17 -0.01 -8.93
CA TYR A 290 -15.55 -1.19 -9.55
C TYR A 290 -15.78 -1.23 -11.06
N ALA A 291 -16.99 -0.90 -11.52
CA ALA A 291 -17.30 -0.83 -12.94
C ALA A 291 -16.45 0.22 -13.66
N ASN A 292 -16.16 1.37 -13.02
CA ASN A 292 -15.28 2.40 -13.57
C ASN A 292 -13.81 1.97 -13.59
N LEU A 293 -13.35 1.20 -12.59
CA LEU A 293 -11.99 0.68 -12.56
C LEU A 293 -11.73 -0.37 -13.65
N TYR A 294 -12.75 -1.15 -14.03
CA TYR A 294 -12.61 -2.19 -15.03
C TYR A 294 -12.45 -1.66 -16.47
N GLN A 295 -12.80 -0.39 -16.71
CA GLN A 295 -12.64 0.29 -18.02
C GLN A 295 -11.20 0.75 -18.26
#